data_AF-A0A968HJ32-F1
#
_entry.id   AF-A0A968HJ32-F1
#
_cell.length_a   1.000
_cell.length_b   1.000
_cell.length_c   1.000
_cell.angle_alpha   90.00
_cell.angle_beta   90.00
_cell.angle_gamma   90.00
#
_symmetry.space_group_name_H-M   'P 1'
#
loop_
_entity.id
_entity.type
_entity.pdbx_description
1 polymer ?
#
loop_
_entity_poly.entity_id
_entity_poly.type
_entity_poly.pdbx_seq_one_letter_code
_entity_poly.pdbx_strand_id
1 'polypeptide(L)'
;MSGCLPQRQRQLEKLILRLGLSTTAPIRWDLLDLALTHPSASAQANYEQLEFAGDAVVRLLASILLWEADHHGSVGEWSAVRSVLVSDRNLATLAASYGLERFLLLGSSALKDTKGQDSRLADALEALVGALYFSTGDLSLVQPWLQPQLHKQAERVRTDPTYQNYKAALQEWTQAAYQQRPDYRVQENEPPDPASGEERF
;
A
#
# COMPACT_ATOMS: atom_id res chain seq x y z
N MET A 1 23.81 19.73 5.93
CA MET A 1 23.62 18.35 5.42
C MET A 1 23.77 17.42 6.59
N SER A 2 22.69 17.15 7.30
CA SER A 2 22.69 16.20 8.42
C SER A 2 22.75 14.80 7.83
N GLY A 3 23.93 14.18 7.85
CA GLY A 3 24.11 12.81 7.39
C GLY A 3 23.29 11.84 8.25
N CYS A 4 22.69 10.84 7.62
CA CYS A 4 22.01 9.76 8.31
C CYS A 4 22.98 9.05 9.28
N LEU A 5 22.53 8.71 10.49
CA LEU A 5 23.37 8.02 11.47
C LEU A 5 23.94 6.71 10.85
N PRO A 6 25.21 6.33 11.11
CA PRO A 6 25.85 5.19 10.44
C PRO A 6 25.09 3.87 10.56
N GLN A 7 24.41 3.65 11.68
CA GLN A 7 23.56 2.46 11.86
C GLN A 7 22.31 2.51 11.00
N ARG A 8 21.67 3.68 10.90
CA ARG A 8 20.46 3.89 10.10
C ARG A 8 20.76 3.78 8.62
N GLN A 9 21.88 4.35 8.16
CA GLN A 9 22.36 4.21 6.78
C GLN A 9 22.45 2.73 6.36
N ARG A 10 23.03 1.86 7.20
CA ARG A 10 23.10 0.40 6.93
C ARG A 10 21.72 -0.27 6.88
N GLN A 11 20.74 0.21 7.64
CA GLN A 11 19.37 -0.31 7.56
C GLN A 11 18.75 0.07 6.21
N LEU A 12 18.89 1.34 5.79
CA LEU A 12 18.37 1.82 4.52
C LEU A 12 19.01 1.08 3.33
N GLU A 13 20.33 0.87 3.34
CA GLU A 13 21.03 0.09 2.32
C GLU A 13 20.50 -1.35 2.23
N LYS A 14 20.22 -2.00 3.36
CA LYS A 14 19.62 -3.35 3.38
C LYS A 14 18.23 -3.36 2.76
N LEU A 15 17.43 -2.31 2.96
CA LEU A 15 16.13 -2.20 2.32
C LEU A 15 16.29 -2.06 0.80
N ILE A 16 17.17 -1.18 0.33
CA ILE A 16 17.44 -0.98 -1.11
C ILE A 16 17.88 -2.29 -1.78
N LEU A 17 18.78 -3.05 -1.14
CA LEU A 17 19.17 -4.37 -1.63
C LEU A 17 18.01 -5.38 -1.64
N ARG A 18 17.08 -5.31 -0.66
CA ARG A 18 15.87 -6.14 -0.64
C ARG A 18 14.89 -5.82 -1.77
N LEU A 19 14.85 -4.56 -2.20
CA LEU A 19 14.11 -4.16 -3.40
C LEU A 19 14.81 -4.64 -4.68
N GLY A 20 16.03 -5.18 -4.61
CA GLY A 20 16.82 -5.58 -5.77
C GLY A 20 17.53 -4.42 -6.46
N LEU A 21 17.66 -3.27 -5.79
CA LEU A 21 18.34 -2.08 -6.30
C LEU A 21 19.80 -2.03 -5.82
N SER A 22 20.65 -1.33 -6.57
CA SER A 22 22.04 -1.07 -6.16
C SER A 22 22.11 0.05 -5.12
N THR A 23 22.96 -0.09 -4.11
CA THR A 23 23.28 0.99 -3.17
C THR A 23 24.09 2.13 -3.81
N THR A 24 24.65 1.90 -4.99
CA THR A 24 25.33 2.95 -5.79
C THR A 24 24.36 3.72 -6.69
N ALA A 25 23.09 3.34 -6.73
CA ALA A 25 22.08 4.09 -7.46
C ALA A 25 21.95 5.52 -6.89
N PRO A 26 21.50 6.50 -7.71
CA PRO A 26 21.37 7.90 -7.28
C PRO A 26 20.18 8.07 -6.32
N ILE A 27 20.31 7.58 -5.09
CA ILE A 27 19.28 7.59 -4.05
C ILE A 27 19.51 8.77 -3.11
N ARG A 28 18.46 9.55 -2.85
CA ARG A 28 18.44 10.56 -1.79
C ARG A 28 18.12 9.90 -0.46
N TRP A 29 19.17 9.52 0.26
CA TRP A 29 19.08 8.78 1.54
C TRP A 29 18.31 9.53 2.63
N ASP A 30 18.34 10.85 2.61
CA ASP A 30 17.55 11.72 3.48
C ASP A 30 16.04 11.56 3.25
N LEU A 31 15.61 11.49 1.99
CA LEU A 31 14.21 11.23 1.65
C LEU A 31 13.80 9.79 1.98
N LEU A 32 14.69 8.84 1.77
CA LEU A 32 14.43 7.44 2.08
C LEU A 32 14.25 7.24 3.60
N ASP A 33 15.03 7.94 4.42
CA ASP A 33 14.86 7.93 5.87
C ASP A 33 13.53 8.58 6.29
N LEU A 34 13.20 9.72 5.66
CA LEU A 34 11.94 10.43 5.88
C LEU A 34 10.72 9.56 5.55
N ALA A 35 10.75 8.85 4.42
CA ALA A 35 9.71 7.91 3.98
C ALA A 35 9.43 6.78 4.98
N LEU A 36 10.40 6.47 5.85
CA LEU A 36 10.31 5.40 6.84
C LEU A 36 10.17 5.95 8.26
N THR A 37 9.76 7.22 8.40
CA THR A 37 9.51 7.86 9.70
C THR A 37 8.03 8.21 9.83
N HIS A 38 7.34 7.53 10.74
CA HIS A 38 5.91 7.74 10.98
C HIS A 38 5.64 9.02 11.78
N PRO A 39 4.49 9.71 11.59
CA PRO A 39 4.14 10.92 12.33
C PRO A 39 4.20 10.80 13.86
N SER A 40 3.97 9.59 14.41
CA SER A 40 4.12 9.34 15.84
C SER A 40 5.56 9.38 16.36
N ALA A 41 6.54 9.12 15.48
CA ALA A 41 7.96 9.17 15.83
C ALA A 41 8.50 10.60 15.73
N SER A 42 7.98 11.39 14.78
CA SER A 42 8.34 12.78 14.57
C SER A 42 7.18 13.53 13.92
N ALA A 43 6.72 14.61 14.54
CA ALA A 43 5.62 15.41 13.98
C ALA A 43 6.08 16.29 12.80
N GLN A 44 7.36 16.67 12.75
CA GLN A 44 7.89 17.60 11.74
C GLN A 44 8.66 16.92 10.61
N ALA A 45 9.24 15.75 10.87
CA ALA A 45 10.05 15.01 9.91
C ALA A 45 9.49 13.60 9.77
N ASN A 46 8.45 13.47 8.95
CA ASN A 46 7.74 12.22 8.70
C ASN A 46 7.43 12.05 7.20
N TYR A 47 6.82 10.91 6.87
CA TYR A 47 6.57 10.51 5.50
C TYR A 47 5.38 11.18 4.80
N GLU A 48 4.50 11.94 5.49
CA GLU A 48 3.16 12.32 4.98
C GLU A 48 3.21 13.07 3.63
N GLN A 49 4.20 13.94 3.43
CA GLN A 49 4.36 14.65 2.15
C GLN A 49 4.87 13.72 1.03
N LEU A 50 5.71 12.74 1.37
CA LEU A 50 6.21 11.75 0.42
C LEU A 50 5.13 10.73 0.07
N GLU A 51 4.30 10.33 1.03
CA GLU A 51 3.11 9.50 0.84
C GLU A 51 2.18 10.15 -0.18
N PHE A 52 1.77 11.40 0.07
CA PHE A 52 0.90 12.15 -0.84
C PHE A 52 1.39 12.17 -2.30
N ALA A 53 2.68 12.41 -2.51
CA ALA A 53 3.25 12.42 -3.85
C ALA A 53 3.43 10.99 -4.41
N GLY A 54 3.84 10.06 -3.55
CA GLY A 54 4.13 8.67 -3.89
C GLY A 54 2.89 7.90 -4.33
N ASP A 55 1.74 8.16 -3.72
CA ASP A 55 0.44 7.64 -4.12
C ASP A 55 0.15 7.96 -5.60
N ALA A 56 0.37 9.20 -6.03
CA ALA A 56 0.23 9.59 -7.44
C ALA A 56 1.19 8.81 -8.36
N VAL A 57 2.42 8.55 -7.90
CA VAL A 57 3.42 7.77 -8.65
C VAL A 57 3.01 6.30 -8.76
N VAL A 58 2.50 5.69 -7.67
CA VAL A 58 1.98 4.32 -7.67
C VAL A 58 0.82 4.20 -8.65
N ARG A 59 -0.13 5.15 -8.64
CA ARG A 59 -1.25 5.18 -9.58
C ARG A 59 -0.81 5.36 -11.02
N LEU A 60 0.21 6.19 -11.28
CA LEU A 60 0.79 6.36 -12.60
C LEU A 60 1.38 5.04 -13.10
N LEU A 61 2.23 4.40 -12.30
CA LEU A 61 2.85 3.12 -12.66
C LEU A 61 1.80 2.04 -12.93
N ALA A 62 0.78 1.92 -12.07
CA ALA A 62 -0.32 0.99 -12.28
C ALA A 62 -1.09 1.28 -13.58
N SER A 63 -1.30 2.56 -13.92
CA SER A 63 -1.98 2.95 -15.16
C SER A 63 -1.17 2.62 -16.40
N ILE A 64 0.15 2.90 -16.38
CA ILE A 64 1.08 2.54 -17.46
C ILE A 64 1.06 1.02 -17.68
N LEU A 65 1.17 0.26 -16.59
CA LEU A 65 1.15 -1.20 -16.64
C LEU A 65 -0.12 -1.74 -17.30
N LEU A 66 -1.29 -1.23 -16.90
CA LEU A 66 -2.57 -1.69 -17.44
C LEU A 66 -2.75 -1.33 -18.91
N TRP A 67 -2.31 -0.15 -19.31
CA TRP A 67 -2.29 0.29 -20.70
C TRP A 67 -1.40 -0.62 -21.56
N GLU A 68 -0.19 -0.92 -21.10
CA GLU A 68 0.77 -1.76 -21.82
C GLU A 68 0.32 -3.22 -21.92
N ALA A 69 -0.31 -3.75 -20.87
CA ALA A 69 -0.73 -5.15 -20.79
C ALA A 69 -1.90 -5.48 -21.75
N ASP A 70 -2.82 -4.54 -21.96
CA ASP A 70 -4.01 -4.76 -22.77
C ASP A 70 -4.55 -3.45 -23.34
N HIS A 71 -4.23 -3.18 -24.60
CA HIS A 71 -4.61 -1.97 -25.31
C HIS A 71 -6.10 -1.95 -25.73
N HIS A 72 -6.82 -3.06 -25.54
CA HIS A 72 -8.23 -3.21 -25.93
C HIS A 72 -9.20 -3.18 -24.75
N GLY A 73 -8.68 -3.16 -23.52
CA GLY A 73 -9.50 -3.05 -22.32
C GLY A 73 -10.27 -1.73 -22.24
N SER A 74 -11.42 -1.76 -21.58
CA SER A 74 -12.21 -0.55 -21.34
C SER A 74 -11.62 0.27 -20.18
N VAL A 75 -11.86 1.59 -20.21
CA VAL A 75 -11.45 2.49 -19.11
C VAL A 75 -12.05 2.06 -17.76
N GLY A 76 -13.26 1.49 -17.78
CA GLY A 76 -13.91 0.95 -16.59
C GLY A 76 -13.15 -0.23 -16.00
N GLU A 77 -12.79 -1.21 -16.83
CA GLU A 77 -12.01 -2.38 -16.40
C GLU A 77 -10.63 -1.96 -15.87
N TRP A 78 -9.91 -1.09 -16.59
CA TRP A 78 -8.62 -0.59 -16.10
C TRP A 78 -8.75 0.15 -14.77
N SER A 79 -9.82 0.94 -14.60
CA SER A 79 -10.06 1.65 -13.35
C SER A 79 -10.36 0.69 -12.19
N ALA A 80 -11.12 -0.38 -12.44
CA ALA A 80 -11.45 -1.42 -11.46
C ALA A 80 -10.21 -2.24 -11.07
N VAL A 81 -9.37 -2.62 -12.03
CA VAL A 81 -8.12 -3.32 -11.72
C VAL A 81 -7.18 -2.39 -10.95
N ARG A 82 -7.01 -1.14 -11.42
CA ARG A 82 -6.15 -0.15 -10.77
C ARG A 82 -6.56 0.10 -9.32
N SER A 83 -7.86 0.20 -9.02
CA SER A 83 -8.33 0.45 -7.65
C SER A 83 -7.93 -0.68 -6.68
N VAL A 84 -7.93 -1.93 -7.15
CA VAL A 84 -7.41 -3.06 -6.37
C VAL A 84 -5.89 -2.97 -6.20
N LEU A 85 -5.16 -2.69 -7.29
CA LEU A 85 -3.71 -2.59 -7.29
C LEU A 85 -3.18 -1.53 -6.32
N VAL A 86 -3.85 -0.38 -6.23
CA VAL A 86 -3.44 0.74 -5.39
C VAL A 86 -4.20 0.82 -4.06
N SER A 87 -4.94 -0.24 -3.69
CA SER A 87 -5.64 -0.28 -2.41
C SER A 87 -4.67 -0.46 -1.25
N ASP A 88 -4.96 0.14 -0.10
CA ASP A 88 -4.18 0.00 1.14
C ASP A 88 -3.91 -1.47 1.46
N ARG A 89 -4.91 -2.34 1.28
CA ARG A 89 -4.76 -3.77 1.53
C ARG A 89 -3.67 -4.40 0.66
N ASN A 90 -3.66 -4.08 -0.63
CA ASN A 90 -2.65 -4.61 -1.54
C ASN A 90 -1.27 -4.00 -1.25
N LEU A 91 -1.21 -2.68 -1.05
CA LEU A 91 0.03 -1.97 -0.76
C LEU A 91 0.66 -2.41 0.58
N ALA A 92 -0.14 -2.60 1.62
CA ALA A 92 0.30 -3.17 2.90
C ALA A 92 0.87 -4.59 2.73
N THR A 93 0.21 -5.43 1.91
CA THR A 93 0.71 -6.78 1.59
C THR A 93 2.06 -6.74 0.88
N LEU A 94 2.22 -5.82 -0.08
CA LEU A 94 3.49 -5.62 -0.79
C LEU A 94 4.58 -5.12 0.16
N ALA A 95 4.28 -4.10 0.96
CA ALA A 95 5.18 -3.57 1.99
C ALA A 95 5.67 -4.65 2.95
N ALA A 96 4.75 -5.49 3.46
CA ALA A 96 5.07 -6.62 4.33
C ALA A 96 5.97 -7.65 3.62
N SER A 97 5.74 -7.92 2.33
CA SER A 97 6.56 -8.86 1.55
C SER A 97 8.03 -8.43 1.43
N TYR A 98 8.29 -7.13 1.41
CA TYR A 98 9.65 -6.57 1.46
C TYR A 98 10.18 -6.42 2.90
N GLY A 99 9.33 -6.58 3.91
CA GLY A 99 9.66 -6.43 5.32
C GLY A 99 9.83 -4.98 5.78
N LEU A 100 9.07 -4.04 5.18
CA LEU A 100 9.13 -2.61 5.48
C LEU A 100 8.93 -2.29 6.97
N GLU A 101 8.11 -3.08 7.66
CA GLU A 101 7.85 -3.01 9.11
C GLU A 101 9.13 -2.86 9.96
N ARG A 102 10.24 -3.48 9.53
CA ARG A 102 11.51 -3.52 10.28
C ARG A 102 12.33 -2.24 10.13
N PHE A 103 11.98 -1.42 9.15
CA PHE A 103 12.67 -0.19 8.81
C PHE A 103 11.87 1.04 9.24
N LEU A 104 10.59 0.88 9.54
CA LEU A 104 9.72 1.95 10.03
C LEU A 104 10.12 2.42 11.44
N LEU A 105 10.32 3.72 11.57
CA LEU A 105 10.50 4.39 12.85
C LEU A 105 9.12 4.78 13.38
N LEU A 106 8.74 4.17 14.49
CA LEU A 106 7.45 4.36 15.15
C LEU A 106 7.67 4.94 16.55
N GLY A 107 6.72 5.78 16.97
CA GLY A 107 6.62 6.26 18.35
C GLY A 107 5.92 5.22 19.22
N SER A 108 6.00 5.41 20.53
CA SER A 108 5.47 4.46 21.53
C SER A 108 3.98 4.16 21.38
N SER A 109 3.19 5.11 20.89
CA SER A 109 1.74 4.95 20.64
C SER A 109 1.47 4.02 19.45
N ALA A 110 2.12 4.27 18.32
CA ALA A 110 1.92 3.49 17.10
C ALA A 110 2.44 2.05 17.23
N LEU A 111 3.47 1.81 18.06
CA LEU A 111 3.95 0.45 18.35
C LEU A 111 2.92 -0.43 19.06
N LYS A 112 2.01 0.18 19.84
CA LYS A 112 0.95 -0.54 20.57
C LYS A 112 -0.33 -0.73 19.75
N ASP A 113 -0.51 0.08 18.71
CA ASP A 113 -1.67 0.00 17.84
C ASP A 113 -1.44 -1.02 16.73
N THR A 114 -1.84 -2.26 16.95
CA THR A 114 -1.77 -3.31 15.92
C THR A 114 -2.84 -3.16 14.84
N LYS A 115 -3.93 -2.41 15.10
CA LYS A 115 -5.05 -2.27 14.15
C LYS A 115 -4.68 -1.36 12.98
N GLY A 116 -3.89 -0.31 13.23
CA GLY A 116 -3.39 0.58 12.18
C GLY A 116 -2.14 0.07 11.45
N GLN A 117 -1.68 -1.16 11.69
CA GLN A 117 -0.43 -1.65 11.09
C GLN A 117 -0.48 -1.69 9.56
N ASP A 118 -1.57 -2.17 8.99
CA ASP A 118 -1.70 -2.29 7.53
C ASP A 118 -1.71 -0.92 6.85
N SER A 119 -2.48 0.04 7.38
CA SER A 119 -2.50 1.42 6.86
C SER A 119 -1.10 2.04 6.90
N ARG A 120 -0.39 1.95 8.03
CA ARG A 120 0.99 2.48 8.12
C ARG A 120 1.95 1.83 7.13
N LEU A 121 1.76 0.55 6.81
CA LEU A 121 2.59 -0.15 5.84
C LEU A 121 2.27 0.28 4.40
N ALA A 122 1.00 0.53 4.08
CA ALA A 122 0.59 1.09 2.81
C ALA A 122 1.18 2.48 2.62
N ASP A 123 0.96 3.40 3.58
CA ASP A 123 1.46 4.78 3.53
C ASP A 123 2.99 4.82 3.38
N ALA A 124 3.70 3.95 4.12
CA ALA A 124 5.15 3.86 4.06
C ALA A 124 5.65 3.33 2.71
N LEU A 125 4.90 2.45 2.05
CA LEU A 125 5.24 2.00 0.70
C LEU A 125 5.06 3.11 -0.31
N GLU A 126 3.97 3.87 -0.23
CA GLU A 126 3.74 5.04 -1.07
C GLU A 126 4.84 6.08 -0.86
N ALA A 127 5.18 6.40 0.39
CA ALA A 127 6.25 7.31 0.70
C ALA A 127 7.62 6.83 0.22
N LEU A 128 7.91 5.53 0.32
CA LEU A 128 9.11 4.92 -0.24
C LEU A 128 9.18 5.12 -1.75
N VAL A 129 8.07 4.88 -2.45
CA VAL A 129 7.95 5.13 -3.89
C VAL A 129 8.18 6.61 -4.20
N GLY A 130 7.58 7.52 -3.42
CA GLY A 130 7.79 8.96 -3.54
C GLY A 130 9.27 9.36 -3.36
N ALA A 131 9.95 8.83 -2.35
CA ALA A 131 11.37 9.08 -2.11
C ALA A 131 12.27 8.59 -3.27
N LEU A 132 11.98 7.41 -3.81
CA LEU A 132 12.74 6.85 -4.94
C LEU A 132 12.48 7.61 -6.24
N TYR A 133 11.22 7.98 -6.51
CA TYR A 133 10.87 8.83 -7.64
C TYR A 133 11.60 10.17 -7.56
N PHE A 134 11.53 10.84 -6.41
CA PHE A 134 12.19 12.13 -6.23
C PHE A 134 13.72 12.05 -6.16
N SER A 135 14.30 10.85 -6.07
CA SER A 135 15.75 10.68 -6.15
C SER A 135 16.28 10.81 -7.59
N THR A 136 15.46 10.48 -8.59
CA THR A 136 15.84 10.49 -10.02
C THR A 136 15.00 11.45 -10.87
N GLY A 137 13.78 11.75 -10.45
CA GLY A 137 12.79 12.48 -11.23
C GLY A 137 12.01 11.60 -12.21
N ASP A 138 12.19 10.27 -12.16
CA ASP A 138 11.52 9.32 -13.04
C ASP A 138 11.24 7.97 -12.34
N LEU A 139 10.77 6.98 -13.10
CA LEU A 139 10.37 5.67 -12.59
C LEU A 139 11.51 4.64 -12.52
N SER A 140 12.75 4.99 -12.86
CA SER A 140 13.88 4.04 -12.99
C SER A 140 14.22 3.30 -11.70
N LEU A 141 13.98 3.89 -10.53
CA LEU A 141 14.16 3.25 -9.23
C LEU A 141 12.90 2.56 -8.68
N VAL A 142 11.75 2.74 -9.32
CA VAL A 142 10.46 2.20 -8.86
C VAL A 142 10.04 1.00 -9.69
N GLN A 143 10.08 1.12 -11.02
CA GLN A 143 9.65 0.08 -11.96
C GLN A 143 10.29 -1.30 -11.73
N PRO A 144 11.62 -1.44 -11.57
CA PRO A 144 12.28 -2.75 -11.61
C PRO A 144 11.76 -3.75 -10.58
N TRP A 145 11.25 -3.27 -9.44
CA TRP A 145 10.80 -4.12 -8.35
C TRP A 145 9.28 -4.06 -8.13
N LEU A 146 8.65 -2.91 -8.35
CA LEU A 146 7.22 -2.74 -8.11
C LEU A 146 6.38 -3.21 -9.29
N GLN A 147 6.77 -2.90 -10.53
CA GLN A 147 6.00 -3.24 -11.74
C GLN A 147 5.73 -4.75 -11.86
N PRO A 148 6.71 -5.65 -11.64
CA PRO A 148 6.45 -7.10 -11.71
C PRO A 148 5.42 -7.57 -10.67
N GLN A 149 5.40 -6.96 -9.48
CA GLN A 149 4.43 -7.31 -8.43
C GLN A 149 3.02 -6.82 -8.79
N LEU A 150 2.91 -5.58 -9.27
CA LEU A 150 1.63 -5.04 -9.73
C LEU A 150 1.09 -5.84 -10.92
N HIS A 151 1.96 -6.28 -11.83
CA HIS A 151 1.57 -7.11 -12.97
C HIS A 151 0.98 -8.44 -12.49
N LYS A 152 1.67 -9.12 -11.57
CA LYS A 152 1.19 -10.36 -10.98
C LYS A 152 -0.18 -10.20 -10.29
N GLN A 153 -0.42 -9.08 -9.61
CA GLN A 153 -1.71 -8.81 -8.98
C GLN A 153 -2.79 -8.47 -10.02
N ALA A 154 -2.45 -7.73 -11.08
CA ALA A 154 -3.38 -7.39 -12.15
C ALA A 154 -3.93 -8.65 -12.83
N GLU A 155 -3.05 -9.61 -13.13
CA GLU A 155 -3.44 -10.91 -13.69
C GLU A 155 -4.39 -11.67 -12.76
N ARG A 156 -4.16 -11.63 -11.43
CA ARG A 156 -5.07 -12.27 -10.46
C ARG A 156 -6.45 -11.64 -10.47
N VAL A 157 -6.53 -10.31 -10.50
CA VAL A 157 -7.80 -9.58 -10.60
C VAL A 157 -8.53 -9.89 -11.91
N ARG A 158 -7.80 -10.01 -13.03
CA ARG A 158 -8.40 -10.40 -14.32
C ARG A 158 -8.97 -11.82 -14.29
N THR A 159 -8.29 -12.76 -13.63
CA THR A 159 -8.78 -14.15 -13.50
C THR A 159 -9.93 -14.30 -12.50
N ASP A 160 -10.01 -13.43 -11.50
CA ASP A 160 -11.09 -13.38 -10.51
C ASP A 160 -11.50 -11.92 -10.27
N PRO A 161 -12.49 -11.39 -11.02
CA PRO A 161 -12.95 -10.01 -10.89
C PRO A 161 -13.54 -9.69 -9.50
N THR A 162 -13.85 -10.69 -8.69
CA THR A 162 -14.31 -10.49 -7.31
C THR A 162 -13.16 -10.31 -6.32
N TYR A 163 -11.93 -10.67 -6.73
CA TYR A 163 -10.75 -10.59 -5.90
C TYR A 163 -10.55 -9.19 -5.33
N GLN A 164 -10.76 -9.09 -4.01
CA GLN A 164 -10.68 -7.83 -3.25
C GLN A 164 -11.63 -6.72 -3.74
N ASN A 165 -12.64 -7.04 -4.54
CA ASN A 165 -13.60 -6.06 -5.10
C ASN A 165 -15.08 -6.47 -4.93
N TYR A 166 -15.38 -7.26 -3.89
CA TYR A 166 -16.72 -7.83 -3.67
C TYR A 166 -17.84 -6.78 -3.59
N LYS A 167 -17.59 -5.62 -2.98
CA LYS A 167 -18.60 -4.55 -2.83
C LYS A 167 -18.94 -3.90 -4.17
N ALA A 168 -17.94 -3.60 -4.99
CA ALA A 168 -18.19 -3.00 -6.30
C ALA A 168 -18.80 -4.03 -7.24
N ALA A 169 -18.34 -5.28 -7.22
CA ALA A 169 -18.94 -6.37 -7.97
C ALA A 169 -20.42 -6.57 -7.62
N LEU A 170 -20.77 -6.54 -6.33
CA LEU A 170 -22.17 -6.59 -5.88
C LEU A 170 -22.95 -5.37 -6.39
N GLN A 171 -22.38 -4.17 -6.29
CA GLN A 171 -23.04 -2.94 -6.75
C GLN A 171 -23.29 -2.93 -8.26
N GLU A 172 -22.33 -3.36 -9.07
CA GLU A 172 -22.50 -3.47 -10.52
C GLU A 172 -23.58 -4.49 -10.86
N TRP A 173 -23.57 -5.65 -10.21
CA TRP A 173 -24.58 -6.68 -10.41
C TRP A 173 -25.98 -6.21 -10.01
N THR A 174 -26.16 -5.59 -8.84
CA THR A 174 -27.49 -5.10 -8.42
C THR A 174 -27.97 -3.95 -9.29
N GLN A 175 -27.08 -3.07 -9.73
CA GLN A 175 -27.44 -1.97 -10.62
C GLN A 175 -27.88 -2.50 -11.99
N ALA A 176 -27.19 -3.51 -12.52
CA ALA A 176 -27.55 -4.15 -13.79
C ALA A 176 -28.88 -4.92 -13.69
N ALA A 177 -29.06 -5.72 -12.64
CA ALA A 177 -30.21 -6.60 -12.48
C ALA A 177 -31.47 -5.89 -11.97
N TYR A 178 -31.32 -4.90 -11.09
CA TYR A 178 -32.43 -4.27 -10.36
C TYR A 178 -32.52 -2.75 -10.52
N GLN A 179 -31.59 -2.11 -11.25
CA GLN A 179 -31.48 -0.65 -11.35
C GLN A 179 -31.34 0.05 -9.99
N GLN A 180 -30.80 -0.68 -9.01
CA GLN A 180 -30.66 -0.23 -7.62
C GLN A 180 -29.26 -0.54 -7.09
N ARG A 181 -28.81 0.28 -6.14
CA ARG A 181 -27.55 0.06 -5.40
C ARG A 181 -27.83 -0.76 -4.14
N PRO A 182 -26.89 -1.58 -3.68
CA PRO A 182 -27.05 -2.35 -2.47
C PRO A 182 -26.97 -1.42 -1.24
N ASP A 183 -27.92 -1.59 -0.31
CA ASP A 183 -27.91 -0.92 0.99
C ASP A 183 -27.10 -1.73 2.00
N TYR A 184 -26.12 -1.10 2.64
CA TYR A 184 -25.30 -1.71 3.69
C TYR A 184 -25.71 -1.16 5.05
N ARG A 185 -26.14 -2.05 5.96
CA ARG A 185 -26.45 -1.68 7.36
C ARG A 185 -25.44 -2.36 8.28
N VAL A 186 -24.79 -1.57 9.14
CA VAL A 186 -23.91 -2.09 10.18
C VAL A 186 -24.78 -2.54 11.34
N GLN A 187 -24.64 -3.81 11.74
CA GLN A 187 -25.25 -4.34 12.94
C GLN A 187 -24.14 -4.65 13.94
N GLU A 188 -24.25 -4.11 15.15
CA GLU A 188 -23.32 -4.40 16.23
C GLU A 188 -23.60 -5.81 16.74
N ASN A 189 -22.58 -6.67 16.72
CA ASN A 189 -22.67 -7.98 17.35
C ASN A 189 -22.21 -7.80 18.80
N GLU A 190 -23.16 -7.69 19.73
CA GLU A 190 -22.83 -7.78 21.15
C GLU A 190 -22.16 -9.13 21.42
N PRO A 191 -21.02 -9.17 22.13
CA PRO A 191 -20.47 -10.43 22.59
C PRO A 191 -21.50 -11.14 23.47
N PRO A 192 -21.60 -12.49 23.42
CA PRO A 192 -22.54 -13.21 24.26
C PRO A 192 -22.31 -12.86 25.73
N ASP A 193 -23.40 -12.56 26.43
CA ASP A 193 -23.39 -12.19 27.85
C ASP A 193 -22.72 -13.30 28.67
N PRO A 194 -21.60 -13.02 29.37
CA PRO A 194 -20.92 -14.01 30.21
C PRO A 194 -21.78 -14.50 31.39
N ALA A 195 -22.95 -13.91 31.63
CA ALA A 195 -23.88 -14.33 32.68
C ALA A 195 -24.94 -15.36 32.24
N SER A 196 -24.95 -15.84 30.99
CA SER A 196 -25.84 -16.96 30.59
C SER A 196 -25.24 -18.34 30.92
N GLY A 197 -24.68 -18.46 32.12
CA GLY A 197 -24.59 -19.73 32.82
C GLY A 197 -25.94 -20.05 33.46
N GLU A 198 -26.93 -20.42 32.65
CA GLU A 198 -28.11 -21.12 33.16
C GLU A 198 -28.19 -22.49 32.50
N GLU A 199 -27.94 -23.50 33.34
CA GLU A 199 -28.18 -24.92 33.10
C GLU A 199 -29.53 -25.14 32.42
N ARG A 200 -29.52 -25.83 31.27
CA ARG A 200 -30.65 -26.66 30.85
C ARG A 200 -30.08 -28.00 30.38
N PHE A 201 -30.53 -29.04 31.09
CA PHE A 201 -30.24 -30.46 30.96
C PHE A 201 -30.24 -30.96 29.52
#